data_AF-A0A381QPW2-F1
#
_entry.id   AF-A0A381QPW2-F1
#
_cell.length_a   1.000
_cell.length_b   1.000
_cell.length_c   1.000
_cell.angle_alpha   90.00
_cell.angle_beta   90.00
_cell.angle_gamma   90.00
#
_symmetry.space_group_name_H-M   'P 1'
#
loop_
_entity.id
_entity.type
_entity.pdbx_description
1 polymer ?
#
loop_
_entity_poly.entity_id
_entity_poly.type
_entity_poly.pdbx_seq_one_letter_code
_entity_poly.pdbx_strand_id
1 'polypeptide(L)'
;MVDDGRTDDEIRSVLVARFGEDIDYTPGGEGLTGLVWVLPVLAGGAAAVGLGLALVRWRGGRSGGRPPRPLVVGGVLLVVVVAGLLVARTAGQRPTGGSLSGDIRSSTRTLLVEAGVADPEEAVVLYSQVLEVQPSNAEALAYRGWVRWRNGEGPSARSDLDEAVAVDPAYPDVRVFRASQRHADGDHTGAAADLVALDGLAAPPIVGDLLAASRLRERIAVGLASDGDLLEALEVLDSGLSADPENSSLLAERGWLLVLTRAPELVQRGLSNLDEAVAVQPGDPHARAYRAVALATVVGRPGDATADLAAFAAVDNPPADLVDLLVGMGLLGG
;
A
#
# COMPACT_ATOMS: atom_id res chain seq x y z
N MET A 1 -13.00 -24.46 -1.09
CA MET A 1 -12.05 -24.93 -0.05
C MET A 1 -12.61 -26.06 0.79
N VAL A 2 -13.85 -26.00 1.31
CA VAL A 2 -14.53 -27.21 1.86
C VAL A 2 -15.09 -28.09 0.74
N ASP A 3 -15.47 -27.50 -0.39
CA ASP A 3 -15.98 -28.23 -1.57
C ASP A 3 -14.91 -29.02 -2.35
N ASP A 4 -13.63 -28.90 -1.97
CA ASP A 4 -12.50 -29.60 -2.62
C ASP A 4 -12.10 -30.90 -1.90
N GLY A 5 -12.86 -31.33 -0.88
CA GLY A 5 -12.58 -32.57 -0.14
C GLY A 5 -11.37 -32.52 0.80
N ARG A 6 -10.87 -31.32 1.12
CA ARG A 6 -9.78 -31.14 2.09
C ARG A 6 -10.29 -31.36 3.51
N THR A 7 -9.48 -32.03 4.32
CA THR A 7 -9.75 -32.25 5.74
C THR A 7 -9.54 -30.96 6.56
N ASP A 8 -10.20 -30.86 7.71
CA ASP A 8 -10.13 -29.65 8.56
C ASP A 8 -8.69 -29.29 8.96
N ASP A 9 -7.82 -30.29 9.14
CA ASP A 9 -6.40 -30.09 9.47
C ASP A 9 -5.58 -29.56 8.28
N GLU A 10 -5.92 -29.94 7.05
CA GLU A 10 -5.30 -29.39 5.83
C GLU A 10 -5.72 -27.94 5.60
N ILE A 11 -6.98 -27.62 5.87
CA ILE A 11 -7.47 -26.24 5.79
C ILE A 11 -6.78 -25.39 6.85
N ARG A 12 -6.65 -25.89 8.09
CA ARG A 12 -5.97 -25.22 9.19
C ARG A 12 -4.50 -24.96 8.87
N SER A 13 -3.77 -25.97 8.38
CA SER A 13 -2.35 -25.81 8.05
C SER A 13 -2.11 -24.79 6.93
N VAL A 14 -2.97 -24.74 5.90
CA VAL A 14 -2.91 -23.72 4.85
C VAL A 14 -3.20 -22.33 5.40
N LEU A 15 -4.16 -22.20 6.32
CA LEU A 15 -4.50 -20.92 6.94
C LEU A 15 -3.38 -20.43 7.88
N VAL A 16 -2.83 -21.31 8.72
CA VAL A 16 -1.71 -20.98 9.62
C VAL A 16 -0.46 -20.62 8.82
N ALA A 17 -0.15 -21.36 7.74
CA ALA A 17 1.00 -21.06 6.88
C ALA A 17 0.88 -19.72 6.15
N ARG A 18 -0.35 -19.29 5.83
CA ARG A 18 -0.61 -18.07 5.07
C ARG A 18 -0.81 -16.83 5.94
N PHE A 19 -1.25 -17.02 7.20
CA PHE A 19 -1.74 -15.92 8.02
C PHE A 19 -1.25 -15.94 9.49
N GLY A 20 -0.44 -16.93 9.90
CA GLY A 20 0.16 -17.01 11.25
C GLY A 20 -0.61 -17.89 12.24
N GLU A 21 0.06 -18.32 13.32
CA GLU A 21 -0.51 -19.23 14.34
C GLU A 21 -1.62 -18.62 15.21
N ASP A 22 -1.80 -17.30 15.21
CA ASP A 22 -2.77 -16.58 16.05
C ASP A 22 -4.25 -16.71 15.58
N ILE A 23 -4.54 -17.63 14.65
CA ILE A 23 -5.87 -17.84 14.04
C ILE A 23 -6.60 -19.05 14.63
N ASP A 24 -6.51 -19.26 15.95
CA ASP A 24 -7.35 -20.24 16.62
C ASP A 24 -8.69 -19.60 17.04
N TYR A 25 -9.68 -19.60 16.12
CA TYR A 25 -11.04 -19.08 16.38
C TYR A 25 -11.94 -20.05 17.16
N THR A 26 -11.42 -21.19 17.61
CA THR A 26 -12.16 -22.13 18.44
C THR A 26 -11.48 -22.25 19.81
N PRO A 27 -12.01 -21.62 20.88
CA PRO A 27 -11.46 -21.86 22.21
C PRO A 27 -11.52 -23.36 22.48
N GLY A 28 -10.35 -23.96 22.75
CA GLY A 28 -10.23 -25.40 22.98
C GLY A 28 -11.24 -25.89 24.00
N GLY A 29 -11.91 -27.00 23.69
CA GLY A 29 -12.99 -27.59 24.49
C GLY A 29 -12.55 -28.17 25.85
N GLU A 30 -11.29 -27.98 26.24
CA GLU A 30 -10.71 -28.51 27.46
C GLU A 30 -10.40 -27.39 28.47
N GLY A 31 -10.61 -27.67 29.75
CA GLY A 31 -10.32 -26.74 30.84
C GLY A 31 -11.38 -25.63 31.05
N LEU A 32 -10.95 -24.52 31.65
CA LEU A 32 -11.83 -23.40 32.04
C LEU A 32 -12.46 -22.66 30.83
N THR A 33 -11.86 -22.76 29.65
CA THR A 33 -12.37 -22.15 28.40
C THR A 33 -13.61 -22.87 27.85
N GLY A 34 -13.73 -24.19 28.06
CA GLY A 34 -14.92 -24.96 27.67
C GLY A 34 -16.19 -24.56 28.43
N LEU A 35 -16.06 -23.91 29.59
CA LEU A 35 -17.19 -23.41 30.38
C LEU A 35 -18.01 -22.36 29.61
N VAL A 36 -17.41 -21.65 28.65
CA VAL A 36 -18.11 -20.66 27.81
C VAL A 36 -19.27 -21.30 27.03
N TRP A 37 -19.12 -22.55 26.61
CA TRP A 37 -20.16 -23.28 25.87
C TRP A 37 -21.17 -23.96 26.80
N VAL A 38 -20.72 -24.42 27.97
CA VAL A 38 -21.53 -25.23 28.88
C VAL A 38 -22.38 -24.38 29.83
N LEU A 39 -21.85 -23.26 30.33
CA LEU A 39 -22.56 -22.40 31.30
C LEU A 39 -23.89 -21.83 30.80
N PRO A 40 -24.01 -21.31 29.55
CA PRO A 40 -25.28 -20.78 29.06
C PRO A 40 -26.35 -21.86 28.93
N VAL A 41 -25.97 -23.06 28.50
CA VAL A 41 -26.87 -24.21 28.35
C VAL A 41 -27.33 -24.72 29.73
N LEU A 42 -26.41 -24.81 30.70
CA LEU A 42 -26.75 -25.16 32.07
C LEU A 42 -27.67 -24.13 32.73
N ALA A 43 -27.40 -22.84 32.54
CA ALA A 43 -28.23 -21.76 33.05
C ALA A 43 -29.64 -21.78 32.43
N GLY A 44 -29.73 -21.97 31.10
CA GLY A 44 -31.00 -22.12 30.39
C GLY A 44 -31.79 -23.36 30.82
N GLY A 45 -31.11 -24.49 31.00
CA GLY A 45 -31.69 -25.73 31.52
C GLY A 45 -32.24 -25.58 32.93
N ALA A 46 -31.46 -24.97 33.84
CA ALA A 46 -31.91 -24.70 35.21
C ALA A 46 -33.13 -23.76 35.25
N ALA A 47 -33.16 -22.74 34.38
CA ALA A 47 -34.31 -21.85 34.24
C ALA A 47 -35.56 -22.59 33.73
N ALA A 48 -35.41 -23.46 32.73
CA ALA A 48 -36.52 -24.26 32.18
C ALA A 48 -37.07 -25.27 33.22
N VAL A 49 -36.19 -25.93 33.98
CA VAL A 49 -36.58 -26.82 35.08
C VAL A 49 -37.29 -26.04 36.19
N GLY A 50 -36.79 -24.87 36.57
CA GLY A 50 -37.45 -23.99 37.54
C GLY A 50 -38.86 -23.57 37.09
N LEU A 51 -39.01 -23.22 35.81
CA LEU A 51 -40.30 -22.88 35.22
C LEU A 51 -41.25 -24.09 35.19
N GLY A 52 -40.74 -25.27 34.81
CA GLY A 52 -41.50 -26.52 34.79
C GLY A 52 -42.00 -26.93 36.19
N LEU A 53 -41.15 -26.84 37.22
CA LEU A 53 -41.53 -27.11 38.60
C LEU A 53 -42.57 -26.12 39.12
N ALA A 54 -42.45 -24.83 38.77
CA ALA A 54 -43.45 -23.83 39.10
C ALA A 54 -44.81 -24.15 38.45
N LEU A 55 -44.82 -24.58 37.19
CA LEU A 55 -46.03 -24.96 36.46
C LEU A 55 -46.64 -26.30 36.94
N VAL A 56 -45.82 -27.28 37.32
CA VAL A 56 -46.30 -28.56 37.90
C VAL A 56 -46.91 -28.33 39.27
N ARG A 57 -46.29 -27.48 40.10
CA ARG A 57 -46.84 -27.07 41.40
C ARG A 57 -48.13 -26.25 41.26
N TRP A 58 -48.29 -25.53 40.16
CA TRP A 58 -49.53 -24.84 39.78
C TRP A 58 -50.65 -25.80 39.34
N ARG A 59 -50.33 -26.91 38.66
CA ARG A 59 -51.29 -27.94 38.25
C ARG A 59 -51.70 -28.91 39.36
N GLY A 60 -50.84 -29.16 40.35
CA GLY A 60 -51.13 -30.02 41.51
C GLY A 60 -52.04 -29.39 42.57
N GLY A 61 -52.30 -28.08 42.50
CA GLY A 61 -53.12 -27.34 43.45
C GLY A 61 -54.60 -27.24 43.07
N ARG A 62 -55.29 -28.37 42.84
CA ARG A 62 -56.76 -28.41 42.93
C ARG A 62 -57.19 -28.86 44.32
N SER A 63 -57.00 -27.98 45.30
CA SER A 63 -57.85 -27.84 46.48
C SER A 63 -57.49 -26.51 47.15
N GLY A 64 -58.52 -25.76 47.56
CA GLY A 64 -58.53 -24.31 47.75
C GLY A 64 -57.36 -23.71 48.56
N GLY A 65 -56.81 -22.60 48.08
CA GLY A 65 -55.87 -21.79 48.85
C GLY A 65 -55.14 -20.68 48.08
N ARG A 66 -55.68 -19.45 48.19
CA ARG A 66 -55.11 -18.09 47.94
C ARG A 66 -54.47 -17.76 46.57
N PRO A 67 -54.74 -16.56 46.00
CA PRO A 67 -54.12 -16.11 44.74
C PRO A 67 -52.60 -15.91 44.91
N PRO A 68 -51.82 -16.00 43.82
CA PRO A 68 -50.38 -15.80 43.86
C PRO A 68 -50.04 -14.41 44.41
N ARG A 69 -49.03 -14.33 45.28
CA ARG A 69 -48.56 -13.06 45.85
C ARG A 69 -48.03 -12.18 44.71
N PRO A 70 -48.56 -10.97 44.49
CA PRO A 70 -48.16 -10.08 43.38
C PRO A 70 -46.65 -9.78 43.36
N LEU A 71 -46.00 -9.91 44.51
CA LEU A 71 -44.54 -9.81 44.69
C LEU A 71 -43.72 -10.79 43.84
N VAL A 72 -44.19 -12.02 43.62
CA VAL A 72 -43.43 -13.02 42.85
C VAL A 72 -43.46 -12.70 41.36
N VAL A 73 -44.63 -12.32 40.84
CA VAL A 73 -44.78 -11.90 39.44
C VAL A 73 -44.01 -10.60 39.18
N GLY A 74 -44.06 -9.66 40.12
CA GLY A 74 -43.24 -8.44 40.08
C GLY A 74 -41.74 -8.73 40.06
N GLY A 75 -41.29 -9.70 40.87
CA GLY A 75 -39.88 -10.11 40.90
C GLY A 75 -39.39 -10.70 39.57
N VAL A 76 -40.19 -11.57 38.94
CA VAL A 76 -39.84 -12.17 37.64
C VAL A 76 -39.81 -11.11 36.53
N LEU A 77 -40.79 -10.22 36.49
CA LEU A 77 -40.80 -9.10 35.53
C LEU A 77 -39.59 -8.19 35.70
N LEU A 78 -39.21 -7.89 36.95
CA LEU A 78 -38.02 -7.09 37.23
C LEU A 78 -36.75 -7.76 36.70
N VAL A 79 -36.59 -9.07 36.92
CA VAL A 79 -35.42 -9.83 36.43
C VAL A 79 -35.36 -9.81 34.90
N VAL A 80 -36.49 -10.00 34.21
CA VAL A 80 -36.55 -9.93 32.74
C VAL A 80 -36.18 -8.53 32.23
N VAL A 81 -36.69 -7.48 32.87
CA VAL A 81 -36.39 -6.09 32.49
C VAL A 81 -34.92 -5.76 32.72
N VAL A 82 -34.35 -6.16 33.87
CA VAL A 82 -32.93 -5.94 34.20
C VAL A 82 -32.02 -6.73 33.26
N ALA A 83 -32.35 -7.98 32.95
CA ALA A 83 -31.60 -8.78 31.98
C ALA A 83 -31.66 -8.15 30.58
N GLY A 84 -32.84 -7.69 30.14
CA GLY A 84 -32.99 -6.98 28.87
C GLY A 84 -32.18 -5.68 28.81
N LEU A 85 -32.15 -4.91 29.90
CA LEU A 85 -31.36 -3.68 30.02
C LEU A 85 -29.84 -3.95 30.03
N LEU A 86 -29.39 -5.01 30.70
CA LEU A 86 -27.97 -5.40 30.70
C LEU A 86 -27.52 -5.82 29.30
N VAL A 87 -28.30 -6.68 28.62
CA VAL A 87 -28.03 -7.09 27.23
C VAL A 87 -28.00 -5.88 26.29
N ALA A 88 -28.93 -4.94 26.45
CA ALA A 88 -28.98 -3.71 25.65
C ALA A 88 -27.79 -2.77 25.91
N ARG A 89 -27.20 -2.78 27.11
CA ARG A 89 -26.01 -1.97 27.43
C ARG A 89 -24.70 -2.61 26.99
N THR A 90 -24.62 -3.94 26.95
CA THR A 90 -23.44 -4.67 26.46
C THR A 90 -23.40 -4.74 24.94
N ALA A 91 -24.55 -4.68 24.28
CA ALA A 91 -24.62 -4.48 22.83
C ALA A 91 -24.32 -3.00 22.53
N GLY A 92 -23.14 -2.71 21.98
CA GLY A 92 -22.64 -1.36 21.71
C GLY A 92 -23.61 -0.45 20.92
N GLN A 93 -23.39 0.86 21.01
CA GLN A 93 -24.21 1.88 20.37
C GLN A 93 -24.27 1.66 18.84
N ARG A 94 -25.50 1.70 18.30
CA ARG A 94 -25.84 1.47 16.89
C ARG A 94 -25.88 2.81 16.15
N PRO A 95 -25.19 2.98 15.01
CA PRO A 95 -25.50 4.07 14.09
C PRO A 95 -26.90 3.85 13.50
N THR A 96 -27.65 4.93 13.31
CA THR A 96 -28.98 4.89 12.70
C THR A 96 -28.86 4.53 11.21
N GLY A 97 -29.24 3.30 10.83
CA GLY A 97 -29.29 2.86 9.42
C GLY A 97 -28.92 1.39 9.13
N GLY A 98 -28.39 0.63 10.09
CA GLY A 98 -27.93 -0.75 9.86
C GLY A 98 -29.04 -1.79 9.71
N SER A 99 -28.78 -2.85 8.92
CA SER A 99 -29.71 -3.95 8.69
C SER A 99 -29.86 -4.89 9.90
N LEU A 100 -31.00 -5.57 10.02
CA LEU A 100 -31.37 -6.43 11.17
C LEU A 100 -30.55 -7.73 11.26
N SER A 101 -29.87 -8.11 10.18
CA SER A 101 -28.90 -9.19 10.14
C SER A 101 -27.53 -8.55 10.27
N GLY A 102 -26.87 -8.68 11.42
CA GLY A 102 -25.69 -7.90 11.79
C GLY A 102 -24.68 -7.76 10.64
N ASP A 103 -24.34 -6.52 10.30
CA ASP A 103 -23.26 -6.25 9.36
C ASP A 103 -21.97 -6.85 9.94
N ILE A 104 -21.28 -7.65 9.13
CA ILE A 104 -19.93 -8.09 9.43
C ILE A 104 -19.13 -6.81 9.62
N ARG A 105 -18.55 -6.56 10.81
CA ARG A 105 -17.55 -5.51 10.96
C ARG A 105 -16.49 -5.80 9.91
N SER A 106 -16.43 -5.00 8.84
CA SER A 106 -15.41 -5.16 7.82
C SER A 106 -14.07 -5.08 8.54
N SER A 107 -13.28 -6.16 8.45
CA SER A 107 -11.99 -6.17 9.12
C SER A 107 -11.13 -5.06 8.53
N THR A 108 -10.15 -4.53 9.28
CA THR A 108 -9.20 -3.55 8.72
C THR A 108 -8.59 -4.04 7.41
N ARG A 109 -8.30 -5.34 7.30
CA ARG A 109 -7.82 -5.96 6.08
C ARG A 109 -8.83 -5.88 4.92
N THR A 110 -10.10 -6.12 5.20
CA THR A 110 -11.17 -6.02 4.19
C THR A 110 -11.31 -4.59 3.70
N LEU A 111 -11.31 -3.61 4.62
CA LEU A 111 -11.37 -2.19 4.27
C LEU A 111 -10.18 -1.75 3.41
N LEU A 112 -8.96 -2.22 3.72
CA LEU A 112 -7.76 -1.93 2.91
C LEU A 112 -7.90 -2.48 1.48
N VAL A 113 -8.38 -3.72 1.33
CA VAL A 113 -8.60 -4.34 0.02
C VAL A 113 -9.69 -3.63 -0.77
N GLU A 114 -10.80 -3.27 -0.13
CA GLU A 114 -11.89 -2.49 -0.75
C GLU A 114 -11.39 -1.11 -1.17
N ALA A 115 -10.61 -0.43 -0.33
CA ALA A 115 -10.03 0.88 -0.64
C ALA A 115 -9.07 0.84 -1.85
N GLY A 116 -8.35 -0.26 -2.04
CA GLY A 116 -7.42 -0.44 -3.16
C GLY A 116 -8.09 -0.52 -4.54
N VAL A 117 -9.38 -0.85 -4.60
CA VAL A 117 -10.15 -0.96 -5.85
C VAL A 117 -11.28 0.06 -5.98
N ALA A 118 -11.55 0.81 -4.91
CA ALA A 118 -12.56 1.86 -4.88
C ALA A 118 -12.16 3.07 -5.74
N ASP A 119 -13.14 3.91 -6.07
CA ASP A 119 -12.85 5.21 -6.65
C ASP A 119 -12.13 6.12 -5.64
N PRO A 120 -11.46 7.21 -6.09
CA PRO A 120 -10.64 8.02 -5.21
C PRO A 120 -11.36 8.63 -4.00
N GLU A 121 -12.64 8.94 -4.11
CA GLU A 121 -13.41 9.58 -3.03
C GLU A 121 -13.80 8.52 -1.98
N GLU A 122 -14.28 7.37 -2.44
CA GLU A 122 -14.59 6.22 -1.58
C GLU A 122 -13.34 5.65 -0.90
N ALA A 123 -12.21 5.56 -1.62
CA ALA A 123 -10.95 5.07 -1.07
C ALA A 123 -10.48 5.89 0.13
N VAL A 124 -10.57 7.23 0.07
CA VAL A 124 -10.21 8.10 1.20
C VAL A 124 -11.08 7.83 2.42
N VAL A 125 -12.38 7.56 2.23
CA VAL A 125 -13.31 7.20 3.30
C VAL A 125 -12.91 5.86 3.92
N LEU A 126 -12.66 4.83 3.11
CA LEU A 126 -12.29 3.50 3.59
C LEU A 126 -10.94 3.50 4.33
N TYR A 127 -9.92 4.17 3.81
CA TYR A 127 -8.65 4.33 4.54
C TYR A 127 -8.85 5.13 5.83
N SER A 128 -9.74 6.11 5.86
CA SER A 128 -10.04 6.85 7.10
C SER A 128 -10.70 5.95 8.14
N GLN A 129 -11.60 5.05 7.74
CA GLN A 129 -12.19 4.05 8.65
C GLN A 129 -11.13 3.08 9.19
N VAL A 130 -10.14 2.69 8.37
CA VAL A 130 -8.98 1.91 8.85
C VAL A 130 -8.24 2.68 9.94
N LEU A 131 -7.98 3.96 9.72
CA LEU A 131 -7.22 4.81 10.65
C LEU A 131 -7.99 5.16 11.93
N GLU A 132 -9.33 5.13 11.91
CA GLU A 132 -10.13 5.22 13.14
C GLU A 132 -9.91 4.01 14.06
N VAL A 133 -9.69 2.83 13.49
CA VAL A 133 -9.44 1.58 14.23
C VAL A 133 -7.95 1.40 14.56
N GLN A 134 -7.08 1.78 13.62
CA GLN A 134 -5.63 1.65 13.70
C GLN A 134 -4.95 2.97 13.29
N PRO A 135 -4.82 3.93 14.20
CA PRO A 135 -4.29 5.27 13.87
C PRO A 135 -2.87 5.24 13.29
N SER A 136 -2.06 4.25 13.68
CA SER A 136 -0.68 4.06 13.21
C SER A 136 -0.58 2.98 12.11
N ASN A 137 -1.58 2.84 11.25
CA ASN A 137 -1.51 1.93 10.12
C ASN A 137 -0.78 2.61 8.95
N ALA A 138 0.48 2.26 8.73
CA ALA A 138 1.34 2.90 7.72
C ALA A 138 0.80 2.75 6.29
N GLU A 139 0.24 1.57 5.95
CA GLU A 139 -0.38 1.30 4.65
C GLU A 139 -1.56 2.26 4.39
N ALA A 140 -2.50 2.36 5.33
CA ALA A 140 -3.64 3.26 5.19
C ALA A 140 -3.24 4.74 5.14
N LEU A 141 -2.26 5.18 5.94
CA LEU A 141 -1.71 6.54 5.87
C LEU A 141 -1.09 6.79 4.48
N ALA A 142 -0.22 5.89 4.01
CA ALA A 142 0.49 6.03 2.75
C ALA A 142 -0.47 6.10 1.55
N TYR A 143 -1.41 5.17 1.46
CA TYR A 143 -2.35 5.12 0.35
C TYR A 143 -3.41 6.22 0.42
N ARG A 144 -3.89 6.60 1.61
CA ARG A 144 -4.78 7.77 1.75
C ARG A 144 -4.06 9.04 1.31
N GLY A 145 -2.81 9.23 1.73
CA GLY A 145 -1.97 10.34 1.31
C GLY A 145 -1.78 10.39 -0.20
N TRP A 146 -1.45 9.24 -0.82
CA TRP A 146 -1.29 9.12 -2.27
C TRP A 146 -2.59 9.48 -3.03
N VAL A 147 -3.73 8.94 -2.61
CA VAL A 147 -5.02 9.23 -3.25
C VAL A 147 -5.39 10.70 -3.09
N ARG A 148 -5.25 11.27 -1.89
CA ARG A 148 -5.46 12.70 -1.62
C ARG A 148 -4.60 13.59 -2.51
N TRP A 149 -3.32 13.25 -2.67
CA TRP A 149 -2.42 14.03 -3.54
C TRP A 149 -2.90 14.02 -4.99
N ARG A 150 -3.28 12.84 -5.51
CA ARG A 150 -3.84 12.71 -6.87
C ARG A 150 -5.16 13.45 -7.06
N ASN A 151 -5.92 13.66 -5.99
CA ASN A 151 -7.17 14.43 -5.98
C ASN A 151 -6.96 15.94 -5.73
N GLY A 152 -5.71 16.41 -5.60
CA GLY A 152 -5.39 17.83 -5.40
C GLY A 152 -5.40 18.30 -3.94
N GLU A 153 -5.54 17.39 -2.98
CA GLU A 153 -5.51 17.69 -1.54
C GLU A 153 -4.08 17.70 -0.98
N GLY A 154 -3.18 18.47 -1.60
CA GLY A 154 -1.73 18.44 -1.34
C GLY A 154 -1.31 18.58 0.14
N PRO A 155 -1.82 19.56 0.92
CA PRO A 155 -1.44 19.70 2.33
C PRO A 155 -1.81 18.50 3.20
N SER A 156 -3.03 17.96 3.04
CA SER A 156 -3.49 16.77 3.78
C SER A 156 -2.70 15.53 3.37
N ALA A 157 -2.41 15.40 2.07
CA ALA A 157 -1.61 14.30 1.54
C ALA A 157 -0.19 14.29 2.11
N ARG A 158 0.48 15.44 2.16
CA ARG A 158 1.81 15.58 2.76
C ARG A 158 1.83 15.15 4.22
N SER A 159 0.83 15.59 4.99
CA SER A 159 0.69 15.18 6.39
C SER A 159 0.58 13.66 6.53
N ASP A 160 -0.27 13.02 5.72
CA ASP A 160 -0.47 11.57 5.76
C ASP A 160 0.81 10.81 5.38
N LEU A 161 1.52 11.25 4.34
CA LEU A 161 2.76 10.62 3.88
C LEU A 161 3.91 10.80 4.89
N ASP A 162 4.01 11.96 5.52
CA ASP A 162 5.02 12.20 6.57
C ASP A 162 4.73 11.38 7.84
N GLU A 163 3.45 11.24 8.21
CA GLU A 163 3.04 10.38 9.33
C GLU A 163 3.31 8.90 9.01
N ALA A 164 3.03 8.44 7.78
CA ALA A 164 3.32 7.08 7.36
C ALA A 164 4.81 6.74 7.50
N VAL A 165 5.72 7.61 7.07
CA VAL A 165 7.17 7.41 7.25
C VAL A 165 7.57 7.46 8.72
N ALA A 166 6.94 8.30 9.54
CA ALA A 166 7.24 8.36 10.97
C ALA A 166 6.79 7.09 11.71
N VAL A 167 5.67 6.50 11.30
CA VAL A 167 5.10 5.27 11.85
C VAL A 167 5.92 4.04 11.44
N ASP A 168 6.18 3.90 10.14
CA ASP A 168 7.01 2.80 9.60
C ASP A 168 8.01 3.34 8.57
N PRO A 169 9.24 3.67 9.01
CA PRO A 169 10.29 4.15 8.12
C PRO A 169 10.74 3.14 7.06
N ALA A 170 10.41 1.84 7.25
CA ALA A 170 10.79 0.73 6.40
C ALA A 170 9.67 0.29 5.45
N TYR A 171 8.51 0.95 5.48
CA TYR A 171 7.44 0.71 4.51
C TYR A 171 7.84 1.27 3.13
N PRO A 172 8.05 0.45 2.09
CA PRO A 172 8.63 0.92 0.83
C PRO A 172 7.72 1.88 0.06
N ASP A 173 6.42 1.62 0.04
CA ASP A 173 5.48 2.34 -0.82
C ASP A 173 5.39 3.83 -0.47
N VAL A 174 5.46 4.18 0.82
CA VAL A 174 5.44 5.58 1.26
C VAL A 174 6.67 6.34 0.75
N ARG A 175 7.83 5.69 0.60
CA ARG A 175 9.03 6.33 0.03
C ARG A 175 8.80 6.70 -1.43
N VAL A 176 8.20 5.80 -2.22
CA VAL A 176 7.87 6.07 -3.63
C VAL A 176 6.80 7.15 -3.76
N PHE A 177 5.73 7.09 -2.97
CA PHE A 177 4.66 8.08 -3.01
C PHE A 177 5.15 9.46 -2.62
N ARG A 178 5.96 9.55 -1.56
CA ARG A 178 6.52 10.83 -1.10
C ARG A 178 7.57 11.36 -2.08
N ALA A 179 8.42 10.52 -2.67
CA ALA A 179 9.34 10.94 -3.73
C ALA A 179 8.58 11.50 -4.94
N SER A 180 7.51 10.83 -5.38
CA SER A 180 6.67 11.28 -6.49
C SER A 180 6.00 12.63 -6.20
N GLN A 181 5.40 12.76 -5.02
CA GLN A 181 4.74 13.99 -4.58
C GLN A 181 5.73 15.15 -4.40
N ARG A 182 6.89 14.93 -3.77
CA ARG A 182 7.94 15.94 -3.60
C ARG A 182 8.52 16.38 -4.93
N HIS A 183 8.80 15.45 -5.84
CA HIS A 183 9.26 15.79 -7.19
C HIS A 183 8.25 16.67 -7.93
N ALA A 184 6.96 16.34 -7.86
CA ALA A 184 5.92 17.14 -8.49
C ALA A 184 5.72 18.53 -7.82
N ASP A 185 5.99 18.63 -6.52
CA ASP A 185 6.00 19.89 -5.76
C ASP A 185 7.27 20.72 -5.99
N GLY A 186 8.26 20.20 -6.76
CA GLY A 186 9.55 20.85 -7.02
C GLY A 186 10.62 20.62 -5.95
N ASP A 187 10.34 19.79 -4.93
CA ASP A 187 11.32 19.38 -3.92
C ASP A 187 12.11 18.16 -4.41
N HIS A 188 13.04 18.41 -5.34
CA HIS A 188 13.83 17.34 -5.95
C HIS A 188 14.84 16.71 -4.98
N THR A 189 15.44 17.51 -4.08
CA THR A 189 16.34 17.02 -3.02
C THR A 189 15.61 16.10 -2.03
N GLY A 190 14.43 16.52 -1.55
CA GLY A 190 13.62 15.68 -0.66
C GLY A 190 13.10 14.41 -1.34
N ALA A 191 12.84 14.47 -2.65
CA ALA A 191 12.46 13.30 -3.44
C ALA A 191 13.62 12.31 -3.62
N ALA A 192 14.83 12.81 -3.90
CA ALA A 192 16.03 11.99 -4.01
C ALA A 192 16.37 11.29 -2.68
N ALA A 193 16.27 12.02 -1.56
CA ALA A 193 16.48 11.44 -0.23
C ALA A 193 15.53 10.26 0.05
N ASP A 194 14.30 10.30 -0.44
CA ASP A 194 13.35 9.19 -0.29
C ASP A 194 13.73 7.97 -1.13
N LEU A 195 14.23 8.17 -2.37
CA LEU A 195 14.70 7.06 -3.20
C LEU A 195 15.97 6.43 -2.66
N VAL A 196 16.93 7.23 -2.16
CA VAL A 196 18.12 6.70 -1.50
C VAL A 196 17.76 5.94 -0.23
N ALA A 197 16.80 6.44 0.56
CA ALA A 197 16.31 5.71 1.72
C ALA A 197 15.65 4.39 1.33
N LEU A 198 14.88 4.37 0.24
CA LEU A 198 14.24 3.17 -0.30
C LEU A 198 15.26 2.10 -0.74
N ASP A 199 16.37 2.50 -1.37
CA ASP A 199 17.44 1.57 -1.77
C ASP A 199 18.11 0.89 -0.57
N GLY A 200 18.04 1.50 0.62
CA GLY A 200 18.47 0.89 1.88
C GLY A 200 17.48 -0.12 2.47
N LEU A 201 16.30 -0.30 1.86
CA LEU A 201 15.26 -1.22 2.33
C LEU A 201 15.26 -2.53 1.52
N ALA A 202 14.78 -3.60 2.15
CA ALA A 202 14.48 -4.85 1.45
C ALA A 202 13.10 -4.77 0.77
N ALA A 203 12.96 -3.87 -0.20
CA ALA A 203 11.71 -3.63 -0.90
C ALA A 203 11.35 -4.81 -1.84
N PRO A 204 10.05 -5.14 -2.02
CA PRO A 204 9.62 -6.08 -3.03
C PRO A 204 10.04 -5.63 -4.45
N PRO A 205 10.40 -6.55 -5.37
CA PRO A 205 10.87 -6.19 -6.72
C PRO A 205 9.92 -5.28 -7.51
N ILE A 206 8.60 -5.45 -7.32
CA ILE A 206 7.57 -4.64 -7.96
C ILE A 206 7.73 -3.13 -7.69
N VAL A 207 8.32 -2.75 -6.56
CA VAL A 207 8.59 -1.35 -6.23
C VAL A 207 9.64 -0.77 -7.19
N GLY A 208 10.69 -1.53 -7.50
CA GLY A 208 11.71 -1.16 -8.48
C GLY A 208 11.13 -1.06 -9.90
N ASP A 209 10.29 -2.02 -10.28
CA ASP A 209 9.61 -2.03 -11.58
C ASP A 209 8.75 -0.77 -11.79
N LEU A 210 8.06 -0.30 -10.74
CA LEU A 210 7.26 0.92 -10.77
C LEU A 210 8.12 2.18 -10.95
N LEU A 211 9.27 2.25 -10.29
CA LEU A 211 10.22 3.34 -10.46
C LEU A 211 10.76 3.39 -11.90
N ALA A 212 11.15 2.24 -12.44
CA ALA A 212 11.64 2.11 -13.80
C ALA A 212 10.56 2.47 -14.83
N ALA A 213 9.33 1.97 -14.66
CA ALA A 213 8.22 2.24 -15.58
C ALA A 213 7.84 3.72 -15.63
N SER A 214 7.97 4.44 -14.51
CA SER A 214 7.68 5.87 -14.42
C SER A 214 8.89 6.78 -14.67
N ARG A 215 10.09 6.18 -14.83
CA ARG A 215 11.39 6.88 -14.89
C ARG A 215 11.56 7.88 -13.74
N LEU A 216 11.03 7.55 -12.55
CA LEU A 216 10.92 8.53 -11.47
C LEU A 216 12.31 8.99 -11.00
N ARG A 217 13.27 8.07 -10.91
CA ARG A 217 14.63 8.38 -10.47
C ARG A 217 15.34 9.32 -11.45
N GLU A 218 15.23 9.05 -12.75
CA GLU A 218 15.79 9.85 -13.82
C GLU A 218 15.18 11.26 -13.83
N ARG A 219 13.86 11.35 -13.72
CA ARG A 219 13.16 12.65 -13.67
C ARG A 219 13.55 13.47 -12.45
N ILE A 220 13.77 12.85 -11.30
CA ILE A 220 14.30 13.51 -10.09
C ILE A 220 15.73 13.99 -10.34
N ALA A 221 16.60 13.16 -10.93
CA ALA A 221 17.98 13.53 -11.24
C ALA A 221 18.06 14.69 -12.24
N VAL A 222 17.22 14.71 -13.28
CA VAL A 222 17.11 15.83 -14.22
C VAL A 222 16.62 17.10 -13.54
N GLY A 223 15.65 16.97 -12.63
CA GLY A 223 15.17 18.08 -11.79
C GLY A 223 16.31 18.69 -10.98
N LEU A 224 17.02 17.86 -10.20
CA LEU A 224 18.19 18.27 -9.43
C LEU A 224 19.27 18.94 -10.29
N ALA A 225 19.59 18.37 -11.45
CA ALA A 225 20.58 18.94 -12.34
C ALA A 225 20.14 20.32 -12.90
N SER A 226 18.83 20.50 -13.13
CA SER A 226 18.25 21.76 -13.58
C SER A 226 18.28 22.84 -12.49
N ASP A 227 18.16 22.45 -11.22
CA ASP A 227 18.30 23.32 -10.05
C ASP A 227 19.77 23.69 -9.76
N GLY A 228 20.72 23.00 -10.40
CA GLY A 228 22.17 23.19 -10.23
C GLY A 228 22.84 22.18 -9.32
N ASP A 229 22.08 21.23 -8.77
CA ASP A 229 22.52 20.23 -7.80
C ASP A 229 22.99 18.94 -8.50
N LEU A 230 23.94 19.09 -9.43
CA LEU A 230 24.48 17.97 -10.22
C LEU A 230 25.05 16.85 -9.35
N LEU A 231 25.65 17.17 -8.20
CA LEU A 231 26.19 16.16 -7.30
C LEU A 231 25.08 15.26 -6.73
N GLU A 232 23.99 15.85 -6.25
CA GLU A 232 22.83 15.12 -5.74
C GLU A 232 22.15 14.32 -6.85
N ALA A 233 22.07 14.89 -8.06
CA ALA A 233 21.55 14.20 -9.24
C ALA A 233 22.34 12.93 -9.56
N LEU A 234 23.68 12.99 -9.49
CA LEU A 234 24.53 11.82 -9.71
C LEU A 234 24.44 10.82 -8.55
N GLU A 235 24.30 11.29 -7.31
CA GLU A 235 24.16 10.43 -6.13
C GLU A 235 22.90 9.57 -6.18
N VAL A 236 21.74 10.15 -6.53
CA VAL A 236 20.49 9.37 -6.63
C VAL A 236 20.53 8.34 -7.76
N LEU A 237 21.24 8.63 -8.86
CA LEU A 237 21.49 7.67 -9.94
C LEU A 237 22.47 6.57 -9.51
N ASP A 238 23.55 6.93 -8.83
CA ASP A 238 24.55 6.00 -8.30
C ASP A 238 23.97 5.03 -7.26
N SER A 239 23.04 5.50 -6.42
CA SER A 239 22.28 4.65 -5.50
C SER A 239 21.49 3.58 -6.24
N GLY A 240 20.83 3.95 -7.34
CA GLY A 240 20.11 3.01 -8.19
C GLY A 240 21.01 2.00 -8.91
N LEU A 241 22.12 2.47 -9.47
CA LEU A 241 23.12 1.63 -10.13
C LEU A 241 23.83 0.69 -9.15
N SER A 242 23.87 1.02 -7.86
CA SER A 242 24.39 0.11 -6.84
C SER A 242 23.48 -1.12 -6.64
N ALA A 243 22.17 -0.96 -6.82
CA ALA A 243 21.20 -2.06 -6.76
C ALA A 243 21.12 -2.83 -8.08
N ASP A 244 21.20 -2.13 -9.22
CA ASP A 244 21.16 -2.69 -10.56
C ASP A 244 22.24 -2.04 -11.45
N PRO A 245 23.48 -2.58 -11.45
CA PRO A 245 24.59 -2.01 -12.22
C PRO A 245 24.38 -2.05 -13.74
N GLU A 246 23.52 -2.95 -14.22
CA GLU A 246 23.19 -3.13 -15.63
C GLU A 246 21.88 -2.41 -15.99
N ASN A 247 21.49 -1.37 -15.25
CA ASN A 247 20.34 -0.58 -15.61
C ASN A 247 20.68 0.40 -16.75
N SER A 248 20.30 0.06 -17.99
CA SER A 248 20.64 0.87 -19.17
C SER A 248 20.12 2.31 -19.07
N SER A 249 18.93 2.48 -18.51
CA SER A 249 18.29 3.79 -18.37
C SER A 249 19.05 4.70 -17.41
N LEU A 250 19.46 4.18 -16.25
CA LEU A 250 20.24 4.94 -15.27
C LEU A 250 21.65 5.24 -15.77
N LEU A 251 22.30 4.28 -16.45
CA LEU A 251 23.59 4.51 -17.13
C LEU A 251 23.47 5.61 -18.19
N ALA A 252 22.39 5.58 -18.99
CA ALA A 252 22.14 6.58 -20.01
C ALA A 252 21.96 7.98 -19.42
N GLU A 253 21.11 8.11 -18.39
CA GLU A 253 20.84 9.39 -17.74
C GLU A 253 22.10 9.95 -17.06
N ARG A 254 22.83 9.11 -16.33
CA ARG A 254 24.09 9.49 -15.70
C ARG A 254 25.13 9.93 -16.72
N GLY A 255 25.26 9.17 -17.81
CA GLY A 255 26.15 9.50 -18.91
C GLY A 255 25.82 10.83 -19.55
N TRP A 256 24.53 11.09 -19.76
CA TRP A 256 24.01 12.33 -20.31
C TRP A 256 24.32 13.54 -19.42
N LEU A 257 24.02 13.47 -18.11
CA LEU A 257 24.33 14.55 -17.17
C LEU A 257 25.82 14.88 -17.13
N LEU A 258 26.69 13.87 -17.18
CA LEU A 258 28.15 14.06 -17.23
C LEU A 258 28.59 14.73 -18.54
N VAL A 259 28.03 14.34 -19.68
CA VAL A 259 28.34 14.96 -20.99
C VAL A 259 27.95 16.44 -21.01
N LEU A 260 26.80 16.79 -20.42
CA LEU A 260 26.31 18.17 -20.41
C LEU A 260 27.24 19.14 -19.66
N THR A 261 28.07 18.66 -18.74
CA THR A 261 29.06 19.49 -18.03
C THR A 261 30.11 20.11 -18.97
N ARG A 262 30.36 19.47 -20.12
CA ARG A 262 31.44 19.79 -21.08
C ARG A 262 32.85 19.82 -20.48
N ALA A 263 33.05 19.33 -19.26
CA ALA A 263 34.37 19.13 -18.70
C ALA A 263 35.00 17.88 -19.35
N PRO A 264 36.19 17.96 -19.98
CA PRO A 264 36.74 16.88 -20.79
C PRO A 264 36.77 15.51 -20.09
N GLU A 265 37.16 15.48 -18.82
CA GLU A 265 37.25 14.26 -18.02
C GLU A 265 35.86 13.68 -17.73
N LEU A 266 34.86 14.53 -17.45
CA LEU A 266 33.49 14.10 -17.19
C LEU A 266 32.79 13.68 -18.48
N VAL A 267 33.04 14.37 -19.60
CA VAL A 267 32.54 13.98 -20.93
C VAL A 267 33.04 12.58 -21.29
N GLN A 268 34.32 12.28 -21.06
CA GLN A 268 34.85 10.95 -21.35
C GLN A 268 34.20 9.86 -20.50
N ARG A 269 33.97 10.14 -19.21
CA ARG A 269 33.23 9.22 -18.33
C ARG A 269 31.78 9.07 -18.78
N GLY A 270 31.13 10.17 -19.16
CA GLY A 270 29.74 10.18 -19.62
C GLY A 270 29.57 9.35 -20.89
N LEU A 271 30.46 9.49 -21.86
CA LEU A 271 30.50 8.64 -23.06
C LEU A 271 30.68 7.16 -22.72
N SER A 272 31.54 6.84 -21.75
CA SER A 272 31.70 5.44 -21.30
C SER A 272 30.41 4.87 -20.71
N ASN A 273 29.64 5.66 -19.94
CA ASN A 273 28.34 5.23 -19.41
C ASN A 273 27.31 5.05 -20.53
N LEU A 274 27.31 5.95 -21.52
CA LEU A 274 26.44 5.83 -22.70
C LEU A 274 26.79 4.61 -23.55
N ASP A 275 28.07 4.29 -23.70
CA ASP A 275 28.53 3.08 -24.38
C ASP A 275 28.09 1.81 -23.64
N GLU A 276 28.21 1.80 -22.32
CA GLU A 276 27.75 0.71 -21.46
C GLU A 276 26.23 0.54 -21.53
N ALA A 277 25.47 1.63 -21.45
CA ALA A 277 24.02 1.60 -21.57
C ALA A 277 23.54 0.95 -22.88
N VAL A 278 24.17 1.31 -24.01
CA VAL A 278 23.85 0.70 -25.32
C VAL A 278 24.35 -0.74 -25.41
N ALA A 279 25.45 -1.10 -24.76
CA ALA A 279 25.94 -2.48 -24.74
C ALA A 279 25.00 -3.40 -23.96
N VAL A 280 24.50 -2.94 -22.82
CA VAL A 280 23.53 -3.64 -21.96
C VAL A 280 22.19 -3.78 -22.67
N GLN A 281 21.63 -2.67 -23.15
CA GLN A 281 20.33 -2.67 -23.85
C GLN A 281 20.46 -1.91 -25.18
N PRO A 282 20.79 -2.61 -26.28
CA PRO A 282 20.94 -1.97 -27.60
C PRO A 282 19.69 -1.26 -28.11
N GLY A 283 18.50 -1.63 -27.61
CA GLY A 283 17.22 -1.03 -27.97
C GLY A 283 16.77 0.12 -27.07
N ASP A 284 17.58 0.57 -26.10
CA ASP A 284 17.21 1.68 -25.23
C ASP A 284 17.23 3.02 -26.01
N PRO A 285 16.08 3.69 -26.20
CA PRO A 285 16.01 4.91 -26.98
C PRO A 285 16.77 6.08 -26.32
N HIS A 286 16.83 6.17 -24.99
CA HIS A 286 17.54 7.24 -24.29
C HIS A 286 19.05 7.09 -24.47
N ALA A 287 19.57 5.88 -24.25
CA ALA A 287 20.99 5.59 -24.45
C ALA A 287 21.46 5.96 -25.86
N ARG A 288 20.68 5.59 -26.88
CA ARG A 288 20.96 5.90 -28.29
C ARG A 288 20.88 7.39 -28.58
N ALA A 289 19.80 8.06 -28.17
CA ALA A 289 19.60 9.49 -28.41
C ALA A 289 20.70 10.32 -27.74
N TYR A 290 20.98 10.08 -26.46
CA TYR A 290 22.00 10.80 -25.70
C TYR A 290 23.40 10.56 -26.26
N ARG A 291 23.75 9.32 -26.65
CA ARG A 291 25.04 9.04 -27.28
C ARG A 291 25.19 9.71 -28.64
N ALA A 292 24.15 9.69 -29.46
CA ALA A 292 24.15 10.37 -30.76
C ALA A 292 24.40 11.88 -30.59
N VAL A 293 23.68 12.52 -29.66
CA VAL A 293 23.85 13.95 -29.36
C VAL A 293 25.27 14.23 -28.85
N ALA A 294 25.75 13.44 -27.89
CA ALA A 294 27.09 13.59 -27.31
C ALA A 294 28.17 13.52 -28.40
N LEU A 295 28.14 12.48 -29.24
CA LEU A 295 29.10 12.27 -30.31
C LEU A 295 29.06 13.40 -31.35
N ALA A 296 27.87 13.79 -31.79
CA ALA A 296 27.73 14.78 -32.86
C ALA A 296 28.08 16.21 -32.40
N THR A 297 27.74 16.57 -31.16
CA THR A 297 27.67 17.99 -30.75
C THR A 297 28.69 18.39 -29.70
N VAL A 298 29.13 17.44 -28.85
CA VAL A 298 30.12 17.70 -27.79
C VAL A 298 31.49 17.18 -28.21
N VAL A 299 31.55 15.96 -28.74
CA VAL A 299 32.81 15.34 -29.16
C VAL A 299 33.25 15.79 -30.56
N GLY A 300 32.29 16.18 -31.41
CA GLY A 300 32.57 16.59 -32.79
C GLY A 300 32.85 15.41 -33.74
N ARG A 301 32.24 14.25 -33.47
CA ARG A 301 32.33 13.01 -34.23
C ARG A 301 30.96 12.59 -34.79
N PRO A 302 30.31 13.40 -35.64
CA PRO A 302 28.95 13.12 -36.14
C PRO A 302 28.85 11.84 -36.97
N GLY A 303 29.94 11.38 -37.58
CA GLY A 303 29.96 10.10 -38.30
C GLY A 303 29.65 8.90 -37.39
N ASP A 304 30.10 8.95 -36.14
CA ASP A 304 29.89 7.86 -35.17
C ASP A 304 28.47 7.85 -34.59
N ALA A 305 27.75 8.98 -34.66
CA ALA A 305 26.36 9.08 -34.23
C ALA A 305 25.37 8.39 -35.21
N THR A 306 25.78 8.10 -36.44
CA THR A 306 24.89 7.62 -37.51
C THR A 306 24.21 6.29 -37.17
N ALA A 307 24.94 5.36 -36.54
CA ALA A 307 24.40 4.06 -36.13
C ALA A 307 23.34 4.20 -35.02
N ASP A 308 23.50 5.18 -34.14
CA ASP A 308 22.55 5.43 -33.05
C ASP A 308 21.30 6.13 -33.54
N LEU A 309 21.45 7.13 -34.42
CA LEU A 309 20.33 7.81 -35.05
C LEU A 309 19.49 6.83 -35.88
N ALA A 310 20.13 5.94 -36.63
CA ALA A 310 19.43 4.92 -37.41
C ALA A 310 18.68 3.92 -36.51
N ALA A 311 19.27 3.50 -35.40
CA ALA A 311 18.61 2.60 -34.46
C ALA A 311 17.44 3.29 -33.73
N PHE A 312 17.62 4.55 -33.32
CA PHE A 312 16.56 5.34 -32.69
C PHE A 312 15.38 5.55 -33.65
N ALA A 313 15.65 5.89 -34.91
CA ALA A 313 14.61 6.09 -35.93
C ALA A 313 13.83 4.81 -36.27
N ALA A 314 14.36 3.63 -35.92
CA ALA A 314 13.70 2.34 -36.10
C ALA A 314 12.86 1.91 -34.87
N VAL A 315 12.84 2.69 -33.78
CA VAL A 315 11.99 2.42 -32.61
C VAL A 315 10.53 2.71 -32.97
N ASP A 316 9.64 1.74 -32.71
CA ASP A 316 8.20 1.95 -32.84
C ASP A 316 7.72 2.92 -31.75
N ASN A 317 7.13 4.05 -32.15
CA ASN A 317 6.67 5.13 -31.25
C ASN A 317 7.76 5.62 -30.28
N PRO A 318 8.82 6.29 -30.79
CA PRO A 318 9.90 6.79 -29.94
C PRO A 318 9.39 7.86 -28.96
N PRO A 319 10.05 8.03 -27.79
CA PRO A 319 9.69 9.08 -26.84
C PRO A 319 9.74 10.47 -27.48
N ALA A 320 8.66 11.24 -27.34
CA ALA A 320 8.48 12.53 -28.04
C ALA A 320 9.53 13.57 -27.63
N ASP A 321 9.92 13.58 -26.36
CA ASP A 321 10.97 14.43 -25.81
C ASP A 321 12.34 14.15 -26.46
N LEU A 322 12.66 12.89 -26.75
CA LEU A 322 13.88 12.51 -27.45
C LEU A 322 13.83 12.87 -28.94
N VAL A 323 12.66 12.77 -29.58
CA VAL A 323 12.46 13.27 -30.94
C VAL A 323 12.70 14.77 -30.99
N ASP A 324 12.08 15.53 -30.09
CA ASP A 324 12.23 16.98 -30.00
C ASP A 324 13.69 17.38 -29.74
N LEU A 325 14.38 16.66 -28.85
CA LEU A 325 15.82 16.83 -28.61
C LEU A 325 16.63 16.65 -29.90
N LEU A 326 16.44 15.53 -30.60
CA LEU A 326 17.21 15.21 -31.79
C LEU A 326 16.91 16.16 -32.96
N VAL A 327 15.65 16.56 -33.15
CA VAL A 327 15.25 17.56 -34.14
C VAL A 327 15.83 18.93 -33.78
N GLY A 328 15.76 19.33 -32.51
CA GLY A 328 16.33 20.59 -32.02
C GLY A 328 17.84 20.68 -32.22
N MET A 329 18.54 19.54 -32.18
CA MET A 329 19.98 19.46 -32.47
C MET A 329 20.29 19.25 -33.98
N GLY A 330 19.28 19.17 -34.84
CA GLY A 330 19.43 18.95 -36.28
C GLY A 330 19.92 17.54 -36.66
N LEU A 331 19.71 16.56 -35.78
CA LEU A 331 20.15 15.16 -35.93
C LEU A 331 19.07 14.23 -36.47
N LEU A 332 17.80 14.67 -36.45
CA LEU A 332 16.68 14.02 -37.13
C LEU A 332 15.96 15.03 -38.03
N GLY A 333 15.37 14.52 -39.12
CA GLY A 333 14.44 15.30 -39.94
C GLY A 333 13.12 15.51 -39.20
N GLY A 334 12.58 16.72 -39.28
CA GLY A 334 11.25 17.06 -38.74
C GLY A 334 10.10 16.69 -39.66
#